data_AF-A0A950N759-F1
#
_entry.id   AF-A0A950N759-F1
#
_cell.length_a   1.000
_cell.length_b   1.000
_cell.length_c   1.000
_cell.angle_alpha   90.00
_cell.angle_beta   90.00
_cell.angle_gamma   90.00
#
_symmetry.space_group_name_H-M   'P 1'
#
loop_
_entity.id
_entity.type
_entity.pdbx_description
1 polymer ?
#
loop_
_entity_poly.entity_id
_entity_poly.type
_entity_poly.pdbx_seq_one_letter_code
_entity_poly.pdbx_strand_id
1 'polypeptide(L)'
;RDYPELVKQYLGSVVPVTDNFFATLNSAVFSDGSFVYVPKGVRCPMELSTYFRINAQGTGQFERTLIIADEGAYVSYLEGCTAPKRDENQLHAAVVELVALEGAEIKYSTVQNWYPGDEEGKGGIYNFVTKRGDCRGARSKISWTQVETGSAITWKYPSCLLRGDDSVGEFYSIAIANHFQQADTGTKMHHLGKNTRSRIISKGISAGQAQNTYRGLVSVHPRASNARNYTQCDSLLIGGKCGAHTVPYIESRNKSARIEHEATTSKIAEDQLFYCLQRGIPQEEAVALIVNGFCREVLQQLPMEFAVEAQKLVGISLEGSVG
;
A
#
# COMPACT_ATOMS: atom_id res chain seq x y z
N ARG A 1 16.33 21.32 8.29
CA ARG A 1 17.45 22.22 8.68
C ARG A 1 18.24 22.67 7.46
N ASP A 2 18.70 21.75 6.61
CA ASP A 2 19.64 22.10 5.54
C ASP A 2 18.94 22.58 4.25
N TYR A 3 17.66 22.21 4.04
CA TYR A 3 16.83 22.66 2.91
C TYR A 3 15.50 23.29 3.38
N PRO A 4 15.53 24.38 4.18
CA PRO A 4 14.33 24.91 4.84
C PRO A 4 13.28 25.44 3.84
N GLU A 5 13.69 26.10 2.76
CA GLU A 5 12.77 26.69 1.78
C GLU A 5 11.98 25.62 1.02
N LEU A 6 12.64 24.56 0.56
CA LEU A 6 11.97 23.43 -0.12
C LEU A 6 11.00 22.72 0.81
N VAL A 7 11.43 22.39 2.04
CA VAL A 7 10.56 21.72 3.00
C VAL A 7 9.34 22.60 3.33
N LYS A 8 9.55 23.90 3.58
CA LYS A 8 8.46 24.84 3.87
C LYS A 8 7.47 24.98 2.72
N GLN A 9 7.94 24.90 1.47
CA GLN A 9 7.09 24.99 0.29
C GLN A 9 6.15 23.78 0.13
N TYR A 10 6.61 22.57 0.48
CA TYR A 10 5.91 21.33 0.13
C TYR A 10 5.32 20.57 1.31
N LEU A 11 5.89 20.70 2.52
CA LEU A 11 5.41 20.00 3.70
C LEU A 11 3.96 20.41 4.04
N GLY A 12 3.09 19.42 4.19
CA GLY A 12 1.66 19.65 4.44
C GLY A 12 0.87 20.13 3.23
N SER A 13 1.49 20.26 2.05
CA SER A 13 0.80 20.68 0.81
C SER A 13 -0.09 19.59 0.23
N VAL A 14 0.17 18.33 0.57
CA VAL A 14 -0.59 17.17 0.08
C VAL A 14 -1.43 16.56 1.21
N VAL A 15 -0.84 16.40 2.40
CA VAL A 15 -1.53 15.94 3.62
C VAL A 15 -1.48 17.07 4.66
N PRO A 16 -2.47 17.98 4.69
CA PRO A 16 -2.46 19.10 5.61
C PRO A 16 -2.59 18.63 7.07
N VAL A 17 -2.20 19.50 8.00
CA VAL A 17 -2.30 19.22 9.46
C VAL A 17 -3.72 18.86 9.87
N THR A 18 -4.73 19.43 9.21
CA THR A 18 -6.15 19.20 9.50
C THR A 18 -6.77 18.02 8.74
N ASP A 19 -5.97 17.18 8.06
CA ASP A 19 -6.47 16.14 7.16
C ASP A 19 -7.35 15.11 7.88
N ASN A 20 -6.85 14.56 8.99
CA ASN A 20 -7.55 13.60 9.84
C ASN A 20 -6.87 13.52 11.21
N PHE A 21 -7.50 12.82 12.16
CA PHE A 21 -7.02 12.72 13.55
C PHE A 21 -5.55 12.31 13.67
N PHE A 22 -5.13 11.24 13.00
CA PHE A 22 -3.76 10.72 13.09
C PHE A 22 -2.76 11.56 12.29
N ALA A 23 -3.18 12.18 11.18
CA ALA A 23 -2.36 13.16 10.46
C ALA A 23 -2.13 14.43 11.28
N THR A 24 -3.13 14.90 12.03
CA THR A 24 -2.98 16.03 12.97
C THR A 24 -1.99 15.69 14.07
N LEU A 25 -2.15 14.52 14.70
CA LEU A 25 -1.25 14.05 15.76
C LEU A 25 0.18 13.90 15.24
N ASN A 26 0.38 13.22 14.10
CA ASN A 26 1.67 13.06 13.45
C ASN A 26 2.32 14.44 13.19
N SER A 27 1.58 15.38 12.62
CA SER A 27 2.11 16.71 12.28
C SER A 27 2.61 17.51 13.49
N ALA A 28 2.10 17.21 14.69
CA ALA A 28 2.52 17.88 15.92
C ALA A 28 3.75 17.23 16.58
N VAL A 29 3.95 15.92 16.41
CA VAL A 29 4.91 15.14 17.22
C VAL A 29 5.99 14.42 16.43
N PHE A 30 5.93 14.40 15.10
CA PHE A 30 6.92 13.68 14.29
C PHE A 30 8.33 14.27 14.51
N SER A 31 9.28 13.39 14.81
CA SER A 31 10.72 13.70 14.84
C SER A 31 11.47 13.01 13.71
N ASP A 32 10.92 11.89 13.22
CA ASP A 32 11.55 10.98 12.30
C ASP A 32 10.92 11.10 10.90
N GLY A 33 11.62 10.62 9.88
CA GLY A 33 11.11 10.64 8.53
C GLY A 33 12.19 10.72 7.46
N SER A 34 11.76 10.94 6.22
CA SER A 34 12.65 11.04 5.08
C SER A 34 12.29 12.23 4.22
N PHE A 35 13.29 12.96 3.74
CA PHE A 35 13.13 14.02 2.77
C PHE A 35 13.94 13.70 1.52
N VAL A 36 13.27 13.61 0.38
CA VAL A 36 13.90 13.35 -0.92
C VAL A 36 13.47 14.42 -1.91
N TYR A 37 14.44 15.06 -2.54
CA TYR A 37 14.22 15.96 -3.68
C TYR A 37 15.05 15.46 -4.86
N VAL A 38 14.40 15.23 -6.01
CA VAL A 38 15.07 14.84 -7.25
C VAL A 38 14.97 16.00 -8.25
N PRO A 39 16.10 16.62 -8.63
CA PRO A 39 16.11 17.80 -9.49
C PRO A 39 15.59 17.53 -10.91
N LYS A 40 15.29 18.62 -11.61
CA LYS A 40 14.76 18.61 -12.98
C LYS A 40 15.62 17.76 -13.92
N GLY A 41 14.96 16.87 -14.66
CA GLY A 41 15.55 15.97 -15.66
C GLY A 41 16.41 14.85 -15.09
N VAL A 42 16.52 14.73 -13.76
CA VAL A 42 17.38 13.72 -13.14
C VAL A 42 16.62 12.41 -12.95
N ARG A 43 17.15 11.34 -13.53
CA ARG A 43 16.79 9.97 -13.18
C ARG A 43 17.71 9.50 -12.05
N CYS A 44 17.15 9.24 -10.88
CA CYS A 44 17.91 8.68 -9.75
C CYS A 44 18.59 7.37 -10.21
N PRO A 45 19.92 7.23 -10.07
CA PRO A 45 20.67 6.12 -10.64
C PRO A 45 20.50 4.81 -9.86
N MET A 46 19.95 4.88 -8.65
CA MET A 46 19.75 3.75 -7.75
C MET A 46 18.38 3.87 -7.07
N GLU A 47 17.94 2.79 -6.46
CA GLU A 47 16.74 2.82 -5.62
C GLU A 47 17.11 3.35 -4.24
N LEU A 48 16.34 4.32 -3.77
CA LEU A 48 16.47 4.82 -2.42
C LEU A 48 15.71 3.87 -1.51
N SER A 49 16.34 3.41 -0.44
CA SER A 49 15.73 2.50 0.52
C SER A 49 15.89 3.04 1.93
N THR A 50 14.81 3.02 2.69
CA THR A 50 14.80 3.28 4.12
C THR A 50 14.19 2.10 4.83
N TYR A 51 14.79 1.74 5.96
CA TYR A 51 14.32 0.65 6.78
C TYR A 51 14.08 1.15 8.20
N PHE A 52 12.81 1.26 8.58
CA PHE A 52 12.40 1.71 9.89
C PHE A 52 12.21 0.51 10.82
N ARG A 53 12.87 0.55 11.98
CA ARG A 53 12.75 -0.49 13.00
C ARG A 53 12.19 0.11 14.29
N ILE A 54 11.01 -0.36 14.73
CA ILE A 54 10.43 0.06 16.00
C ILE A 54 11.26 -0.54 17.14
N ASN A 55 12.11 0.27 17.78
CA ASN A 55 12.95 -0.19 18.90
C ASN A 55 12.50 0.35 20.27
N ALA A 56 11.87 1.53 20.35
CA ALA A 56 11.57 2.20 21.63
C ALA A 56 10.30 1.66 22.30
N GLN A 57 10.36 1.33 23.60
CA GLN A 57 9.25 0.83 24.41
C GLN A 57 8.27 1.95 24.78
N GLY A 58 6.96 1.70 24.70
CA GLY A 58 5.91 2.63 25.17
C GLY A 58 5.71 3.91 24.36
N THR A 59 6.26 4.02 23.15
CA THR A 59 6.12 5.20 22.28
C THR A 59 5.47 4.82 20.95
N GLY A 60 4.60 5.70 20.44
CA GLY A 60 4.11 5.58 19.06
C GLY A 60 5.20 5.99 18.08
N GLN A 61 5.30 5.31 16.94
CA GLN A 61 6.18 5.74 15.85
C GLN A 61 5.43 6.74 14.98
N PHE A 62 5.94 7.96 14.95
CA PHE A 62 5.44 9.05 14.11
C PHE A 62 6.54 9.48 13.17
N GLU A 63 6.41 9.09 11.90
CA GLU A 63 7.34 9.48 10.85
C GLU A 63 6.64 10.24 9.75
N ARG A 64 7.38 11.12 9.09
CA ARG A 64 6.86 11.88 7.95
C ARG A 64 7.83 11.85 6.77
N THR A 65 7.38 11.25 5.68
CA THR A 65 8.15 11.15 4.44
C THR A 65 7.64 12.14 3.41
N LEU A 66 8.54 12.98 2.88
CA LEU A 66 8.26 13.94 1.83
C LEU A 66 9.20 13.66 0.64
N ILE A 67 8.61 13.31 -0.51
CA ILE A 67 9.35 13.06 -1.75
C ILE A 67 8.84 13.99 -2.84
N ILE A 68 9.76 14.74 -3.44
CA ILE A 68 9.49 15.68 -4.53
C ILE A 68 10.32 15.27 -5.73
N ALA A 69 9.64 14.95 -6.84
CA ALA A 69 10.26 14.73 -8.13
C ALA A 69 9.94 15.93 -9.03
N ASP A 70 10.98 16.69 -9.37
CA ASP A 70 10.87 17.87 -10.23
C ASP A 70 10.63 17.47 -11.70
N GLU A 71 10.47 18.44 -12.60
CA GLU A 71 10.09 18.20 -13.99
C GLU A 71 10.99 17.16 -14.68
N GLY A 72 10.40 16.12 -15.25
CA GLY A 72 11.13 15.03 -15.93
C GLY A 72 12.01 14.18 -15.01
N ALA A 73 11.89 14.32 -13.69
CA ALA A 73 12.66 13.53 -12.73
C ALA A 73 12.09 12.13 -12.54
N TYR A 74 12.94 11.18 -12.14
CA TYR A 74 12.53 9.82 -11.79
C TYR A 74 13.15 9.38 -10.48
N VAL A 75 12.35 8.74 -9.62
CA VAL A 75 12.83 8.11 -8.38
C VAL A 75 12.08 6.82 -8.09
N SER A 76 12.82 5.80 -7.63
CA SER A 76 12.28 4.60 -7.00
C SER A 76 12.67 4.66 -5.52
N TYR A 77 11.66 4.66 -4.66
CA TYR A 77 11.82 4.70 -3.21
C TYR A 77 11.17 3.48 -2.58
N LEU A 78 11.89 2.82 -1.69
CA LEU A 78 11.40 1.71 -0.89
C LEU A 78 11.40 2.07 0.58
N GLU A 79 10.31 1.72 1.25
CA GLU A 79 10.16 1.76 2.69
C GLU A 79 9.98 0.34 3.23
N GLY A 80 10.90 -0.12 4.08
CA GLY A 80 10.78 -1.35 4.85
C GLY A 80 10.44 -1.04 6.30
N CYS A 81 9.53 -1.79 6.93
CA CYS A 81 9.34 -1.69 8.38
C CYS A 81 9.21 -3.07 9.05
N THR A 82 9.91 -3.26 10.17
CA THR A 82 9.69 -4.40 11.09
C THR A 82 9.62 -3.96 12.55
N ALA A 83 8.89 -4.75 13.35
CA ALA A 83 8.80 -4.56 14.78
C ALA A 83 9.10 -5.84 15.58
N PRO A 84 9.67 -5.70 16.79
CA PRO A 84 9.80 -6.79 17.74
C PRO A 84 8.45 -7.17 18.38
N LYS A 85 8.33 -8.43 18.81
CA LYS A 85 7.19 -8.94 19.59
C LYS A 85 7.04 -8.17 20.91
N ARG A 86 5.83 -7.69 21.20
CA ARG A 86 5.47 -7.01 22.45
C ARG A 86 4.02 -7.30 22.86
N ASP A 87 3.79 -7.33 24.16
CA ASP A 87 2.48 -7.63 24.74
C ASP A 87 1.52 -6.41 24.71
N GLU A 88 2.06 -5.19 24.72
CA GLU A 88 1.28 -3.95 24.61
C GLU A 88 1.09 -3.50 23.15
N ASN A 89 -0.07 -2.92 22.87
CA ASN A 89 -0.37 -2.34 21.56
C ASN A 89 0.52 -1.14 21.27
N GLN A 90 1.10 -1.10 20.07
CA GLN A 90 1.91 0.02 19.60
C GLN A 90 1.25 0.71 18.42
N LEU A 91 1.26 2.05 18.44
CA LEU A 91 0.74 2.85 17.34
C LEU A 91 1.86 3.21 16.37
N HIS A 92 1.69 2.85 15.10
CA HIS A 92 2.45 3.35 13.98
C HIS A 92 1.56 4.28 13.16
N ALA A 93 1.85 5.57 13.21
CA ALA A 93 1.09 6.61 12.53
C ALA A 93 2.00 7.47 11.66
N ALA A 94 2.26 6.99 10.45
CA ALA A 94 3.09 7.66 9.45
C ALA A 94 2.26 8.58 8.52
N VAL A 95 2.92 9.61 8.01
CA VAL A 95 2.40 10.46 6.93
C VAL A 95 3.38 10.46 5.77
N VAL A 96 2.88 10.21 4.56
CA VAL A 96 3.69 10.23 3.34
C VAL A 96 3.09 11.19 2.33
N GLU A 97 3.91 12.14 1.89
CA GLU A 97 3.57 13.14 0.88
C GLU A 97 4.48 12.96 -0.33
N LEU A 98 3.90 12.64 -1.48
CA LEU A 98 4.63 12.57 -2.76
C LEU A 98 4.17 13.72 -3.66
N VAL A 99 5.10 14.40 -4.32
CA VAL A 99 4.79 15.46 -5.29
C VAL A 99 5.55 15.19 -6.59
N ALA A 100 4.83 14.89 -7.65
CA ALA A 100 5.39 14.67 -8.99
C ALA A 100 5.04 15.86 -9.90
N LEU A 101 6.06 16.59 -10.36
CA LEU A 101 5.92 17.70 -11.32
C LEU A 101 5.85 17.18 -12.77
N GLU A 102 5.89 18.07 -13.75
CA GLU A 102 5.60 17.74 -15.14
C GLU A 102 6.53 16.66 -15.69
N GLY A 103 5.97 15.57 -16.22
CA GLY A 103 6.73 14.43 -16.75
C GLY A 103 7.53 13.64 -15.70
N ALA A 104 7.35 13.92 -14.40
CA ALA A 104 8.06 13.24 -13.34
C ALA A 104 7.41 11.89 -12.97
N GLU A 105 8.21 10.92 -12.54
CA GLU A 105 7.73 9.61 -12.10
C GLU A 105 8.28 9.25 -10.71
N ILE A 106 7.38 8.91 -9.79
CA ILE A 106 7.71 8.38 -8.47
C ILE A 106 7.19 6.95 -8.36
N LYS A 107 8.08 6.00 -8.13
CA LYS A 107 7.74 4.66 -7.68
C LYS A 107 7.97 4.58 -6.18
N TYR A 108 6.94 4.23 -5.45
CA TYR A 108 6.99 4.14 -4.00
C TYR A 108 6.55 2.74 -3.58
N SER A 109 7.48 2.00 -3.00
CA SER A 109 7.29 0.61 -2.60
C SER A 109 7.30 0.48 -1.07
N THR A 110 6.46 -0.37 -0.50
CA THR A 110 6.41 -0.64 0.93
C THR A 110 6.41 -2.14 1.19
N VAL A 111 7.34 -2.63 2.02
CA VAL A 111 7.34 -4.01 2.52
C VAL A 111 7.28 -3.97 4.05
N GLN A 112 6.15 -4.36 4.61
CA GLN A 112 5.91 -4.27 6.05
C GLN A 112 5.61 -5.65 6.64
N ASN A 113 6.35 -6.03 7.67
CA ASN A 113 6.10 -7.22 8.47
C ASN A 113 6.09 -6.85 9.96
N TRP A 114 4.89 -6.74 10.51
CA TRP A 114 4.66 -6.32 11.89
C TRP A 114 4.39 -7.52 12.83
N TYR A 115 4.31 -7.26 14.14
CA TYR A 115 3.86 -8.27 15.10
C TYR A 115 2.32 -8.23 15.22
N PRO A 116 1.61 -9.34 14.90
CA PRO A 116 0.14 -9.34 14.79
C PRO A 116 -0.60 -9.37 16.13
N GLY A 117 0.13 -9.50 17.24
CA GLY A 117 -0.43 -9.91 18.53
C GLY A 117 -0.19 -11.39 18.78
N ASP A 118 -0.55 -11.86 19.98
CA ASP A 118 -0.52 -13.28 20.31
C ASP A 118 -1.71 -14.04 19.69
N GLU A 119 -1.78 -15.35 19.95
CA GLU A 119 -2.84 -16.23 19.42
C GLU A 119 -4.25 -15.85 19.91
N GLU A 120 -4.37 -15.10 21.01
CA GLU A 120 -5.64 -14.58 21.54
C GLU A 120 -5.95 -13.16 21.00
N GLY A 121 -5.08 -12.59 20.16
CA GLY A 121 -5.21 -11.25 19.62
C GLY A 121 -4.80 -10.14 20.61
N LYS A 122 -4.04 -10.44 21.66
CA LYS A 122 -3.49 -9.42 22.57
C LYS A 122 -2.18 -8.84 22.03
N GLY A 123 -2.06 -7.53 22.16
CA GLY A 123 -0.93 -6.78 21.64
C GLY A 123 -0.97 -6.63 20.12
N GLY A 124 0.20 -6.36 19.55
CA GLY A 124 0.36 -6.12 18.13
C GLY A 124 0.32 -4.64 17.75
N ILE A 125 0.34 -4.37 16.45
CA ILE A 125 0.53 -3.01 15.94
C ILE A 125 -0.76 -2.46 15.33
N TYR A 126 -1.06 -1.21 15.68
CA TYR A 126 -2.02 -0.37 15.00
C TYR A 126 -1.31 0.45 13.93
N ASN A 127 -1.61 0.16 12.67
CA ASN A 127 -0.95 0.74 11.51
C ASN A 127 -1.91 1.73 10.82
N PHE A 128 -1.88 2.99 11.26
CA PHE A 128 -2.80 4.04 10.86
C PHE A 128 -2.06 5.12 10.05
N VAL A 129 -1.93 4.90 8.75
CA VAL A 129 -1.04 5.68 7.90
C VAL A 129 -1.82 6.48 6.87
N THR A 130 -1.43 7.75 6.71
CA THR A 130 -1.94 8.61 5.64
C THR A 130 -0.87 8.79 4.57
N LYS A 131 -0.99 8.07 3.44
CA LYS A 131 -0.13 8.26 2.26
C LYS A 131 -0.91 8.95 1.14
N ARG A 132 -0.37 10.02 0.57
CA ARG A 132 -0.98 10.70 -0.57
C ARG A 132 0.07 11.27 -1.51
N GLY A 133 -0.15 11.03 -2.80
CA GLY A 133 0.66 11.53 -3.89
C GLY A 133 -0.12 12.54 -4.72
N ASP A 134 0.52 13.66 -5.03
CA ASP A 134 0.00 14.72 -5.90
C ASP A 134 0.74 14.66 -7.23
N CYS A 135 0.07 14.08 -8.23
CA CYS A 135 0.48 14.14 -9.64
C CYS A 135 0.17 15.55 -10.15
N ARG A 136 1.00 16.50 -9.71
CA ARG A 136 0.76 17.94 -9.81
C ARG A 136 0.97 18.46 -11.23
N GLY A 137 2.02 17.99 -11.90
CA GLY A 137 2.34 18.39 -13.28
C GLY A 137 1.72 17.49 -14.34
N ALA A 138 1.64 17.99 -15.58
CA ALA A 138 1.15 17.18 -16.71
C ALA A 138 2.04 15.97 -16.96
N ARG A 139 1.47 14.84 -17.42
CA ARG A 139 2.19 13.58 -17.68
C ARG A 139 3.00 13.04 -16.49
N SER A 140 2.69 13.48 -15.27
CA SER A 140 3.29 12.94 -14.05
C SER A 140 2.75 11.56 -13.71
N LYS A 141 3.56 10.74 -13.06
CA LYS A 141 3.19 9.38 -12.67
C LYS A 141 3.57 9.09 -11.22
N ILE A 142 2.64 8.50 -10.47
CA ILE A 142 2.90 7.95 -9.14
C ILE A 142 2.43 6.51 -9.11
N SER A 143 3.31 5.59 -8.72
CA SER A 143 3.02 4.17 -8.54
C SER A 143 3.26 3.76 -7.10
N TRP A 144 2.21 3.28 -6.45
CA TRP A 144 2.27 2.67 -5.12
C TRP A 144 2.35 1.15 -5.26
N THR A 145 3.33 0.53 -4.63
CA THR A 145 3.43 -0.93 -4.53
C THR A 145 3.58 -1.31 -3.07
N GLN A 146 2.75 -2.23 -2.56
CA GLN A 146 2.82 -2.60 -1.15
C GLN A 146 2.59 -4.08 -0.90
N VAL A 147 3.32 -4.59 0.09
CA VAL A 147 3.14 -5.91 0.70
C VAL A 147 3.02 -5.70 2.20
N GLU A 148 1.86 -6.03 2.73
CA GLU A 148 1.48 -5.69 4.10
C GLU A 148 1.05 -6.95 4.85
N THR A 149 1.72 -7.21 5.97
CA THR A 149 1.39 -8.30 6.89
C THR A 149 1.71 -7.91 8.34
N GLY A 150 1.10 -8.64 9.27
CA GLY A 150 1.51 -8.64 10.68
C GLY A 150 0.99 -7.51 11.57
N SER A 151 0.11 -6.60 11.14
CA SER A 151 -0.49 -5.62 12.09
C SER A 151 -1.77 -6.18 12.72
N ALA A 152 -2.05 -5.88 13.99
CA ALA A 152 -3.32 -6.24 14.62
C ALA A 152 -4.48 -5.53 13.94
N ILE A 153 -4.34 -4.21 13.70
CA ILE A 153 -5.27 -3.42 12.90
C ILE A 153 -4.50 -2.61 11.86
N THR A 154 -4.89 -2.74 10.60
CA THR A 154 -4.37 -1.93 9.50
C THR A 154 -5.44 -0.99 8.97
N TRP A 155 -5.15 0.30 8.90
CA TRP A 155 -6.05 1.29 8.30
C TRP A 155 -5.30 2.23 7.37
N LYS A 156 -5.37 1.96 6.06
CA LYS A 156 -4.52 2.64 5.06
C LYS A 156 -5.20 2.80 3.72
N TYR A 157 -5.10 4.01 3.17
CA TYR A 157 -5.59 4.34 1.83
C TYR A 157 -4.61 5.20 1.03
N PRO A 158 -3.47 4.66 0.55
CA PRO A 158 -2.59 5.39 -0.35
C PRO A 158 -3.37 5.98 -1.53
N SER A 159 -3.21 7.28 -1.75
CA SER A 159 -4.07 8.02 -2.66
C SER A 159 -3.27 8.74 -3.74
N CYS A 160 -3.84 8.87 -4.94
CA CYS A 160 -3.30 9.72 -6.01
C CYS A 160 -4.28 10.86 -6.35
N LEU A 161 -3.80 12.09 -6.25
CA LEU A 161 -4.44 13.27 -6.81
C LEU A 161 -3.90 13.49 -8.22
N LEU A 162 -4.68 13.09 -9.24
CA LEU A 162 -4.31 13.19 -10.65
C LEU A 162 -4.67 14.59 -11.17
N ARG A 163 -3.92 15.62 -10.74
CA ARG A 163 -4.16 17.04 -11.09
C ARG A 163 -3.72 17.38 -12.50
N GLY A 164 -2.52 16.97 -12.89
CA GLY A 164 -1.98 17.25 -14.20
C GLY A 164 -2.75 16.52 -15.31
N ASP A 165 -2.88 17.16 -16.47
CA ASP A 165 -3.38 16.50 -17.66
C ASP A 165 -2.46 15.33 -18.04
N ASP A 166 -3.05 14.24 -18.52
CA ASP A 166 -2.36 12.99 -18.88
C ASP A 166 -1.59 12.31 -17.72
N SER A 167 -1.88 12.67 -16.46
CA SER A 167 -1.23 12.04 -15.30
C SER A 167 -1.75 10.62 -15.02
N VAL A 168 -0.89 9.81 -14.39
CA VAL A 168 -1.09 8.37 -14.17
C VAL A 168 -0.92 8.01 -12.70
N GLY A 169 -1.91 7.32 -12.12
CA GLY A 169 -1.85 6.76 -10.77
C GLY A 169 -1.93 5.25 -10.79
N GLU A 170 -0.96 4.57 -10.20
CA GLU A 170 -0.96 3.10 -10.11
C GLU A 170 -0.93 2.67 -8.64
N PHE A 171 -1.63 1.59 -8.33
CA PHE A 171 -1.66 0.99 -7.00
C PHE A 171 -1.67 -0.53 -7.12
N TYR A 172 -0.67 -1.17 -6.52
CA TYR A 172 -0.51 -2.62 -6.46
C TYR A 172 -0.35 -3.03 -5.00
N SER A 173 -1.22 -3.90 -4.49
CA SER A 173 -1.23 -4.25 -3.07
C SER A 173 -1.42 -5.73 -2.84
N ILE A 174 -0.61 -6.29 -1.93
CA ILE A 174 -0.85 -7.57 -1.27
C ILE A 174 -1.12 -7.26 0.20
N ALA A 175 -2.29 -7.64 0.70
CA ALA A 175 -2.66 -7.49 2.10
C ALA A 175 -2.97 -8.87 2.69
N ILE A 176 -2.20 -9.29 3.69
CA ILE A 176 -2.36 -10.59 4.36
C ILE A 176 -2.87 -10.34 5.78
N ALA A 177 -3.98 -11.00 6.12
CA ALA A 177 -4.54 -10.99 7.46
C ALA A 177 -4.78 -12.43 7.93
N ASN A 178 -4.27 -12.75 9.12
CA ASN A 178 -4.33 -14.05 9.75
C ASN A 178 -4.71 -13.93 11.24
N HIS A 179 -4.96 -15.04 11.93
CA HIS A 179 -5.38 -15.07 13.33
C HIS A 179 -6.61 -14.17 13.58
N PHE A 180 -6.49 -13.14 14.40
CA PHE A 180 -7.54 -12.17 14.72
C PHE A 180 -7.29 -10.78 14.11
N GLN A 181 -6.38 -10.69 13.14
CA GLN A 181 -6.03 -9.42 12.50
C GLN A 181 -7.23 -8.82 11.74
N GLN A 182 -7.28 -7.49 11.73
CA GLN A 182 -8.25 -6.72 10.94
C GLN A 182 -7.53 -5.78 9.99
N ALA A 183 -7.84 -5.86 8.71
CA ALA A 183 -7.30 -4.96 7.71
C ALA A 183 -8.45 -4.23 7.02
N ASP A 184 -8.47 -2.90 7.05
CA ASP A 184 -9.27 -2.06 6.16
C ASP A 184 -8.29 -1.24 5.32
N THR A 185 -8.00 -1.76 4.13
CA THR A 185 -6.96 -1.24 3.24
C THR A 185 -7.50 -0.97 1.86
N GLY A 186 -6.87 -0.07 1.13
CA GLY A 186 -7.20 0.14 -0.27
C GLY A 186 -6.57 1.40 -0.80
N THR A 187 -7.22 2.09 -1.73
CA THR A 187 -6.64 3.26 -2.39
C THR A 187 -7.70 4.25 -2.83
N LYS A 188 -7.32 5.51 -3.00
CA LYS A 188 -8.20 6.56 -3.55
C LYS A 188 -7.56 7.21 -4.77
N MET A 189 -8.21 7.06 -5.91
CA MET A 189 -7.81 7.68 -7.18
C MET A 189 -8.73 8.86 -7.47
N HIS A 190 -8.19 10.07 -7.38
CA HIS A 190 -8.92 11.30 -7.68
C HIS A 190 -8.50 11.84 -9.05
N HIS A 191 -9.34 11.63 -10.06
CA HIS A 191 -9.15 12.14 -11.41
C HIS A 191 -9.61 13.59 -11.50
N LEU A 192 -8.66 14.51 -11.70
CA LEU A 192 -8.91 15.96 -11.74
C LEU A 192 -8.56 16.57 -13.12
N GLY A 193 -7.40 16.19 -13.68
CA GLY A 193 -6.94 16.58 -15.01
C GLY A 193 -7.57 15.76 -16.15
N LYS A 194 -7.40 16.23 -17.39
CA LYS A 194 -7.87 15.55 -18.60
C LYS A 194 -7.03 14.31 -18.90
N ASN A 195 -7.62 13.31 -19.55
CA ASN A 195 -6.99 12.08 -20.02
C ASN A 195 -6.24 11.28 -18.92
N THR A 196 -6.58 11.52 -17.65
CA THR A 196 -5.92 10.89 -16.51
C THR A 196 -6.22 9.40 -16.47
N ARG A 197 -5.23 8.60 -16.05
CA ARG A 197 -5.36 7.13 -16.01
C ARG A 197 -5.06 6.60 -14.62
N SER A 198 -5.82 5.60 -14.19
CA SER A 198 -5.46 4.84 -12.99
C SER A 198 -5.61 3.34 -13.18
N ARG A 199 -4.70 2.59 -12.53
CA ARG A 199 -4.75 1.13 -12.44
C ARG A 199 -4.65 0.72 -10.97
N ILE A 200 -5.61 -0.06 -10.51
CA ILE A 200 -5.66 -0.57 -9.15
C ILE A 200 -5.68 -2.09 -9.22
N ILE A 201 -4.71 -2.73 -8.57
CA ILE A 201 -4.66 -4.18 -8.38
C ILE A 201 -4.48 -4.46 -6.90
N SER A 202 -5.48 -5.10 -6.30
CA SER A 202 -5.44 -5.50 -4.91
C SER A 202 -5.62 -7.01 -4.80
N LYS A 203 -4.73 -7.64 -4.06
CA LYS A 203 -4.74 -9.06 -3.72
C LYS A 203 -4.87 -9.17 -2.20
N GLY A 204 -6.07 -9.43 -1.71
CA GLY A 204 -6.35 -9.67 -0.29
C GLY A 204 -6.26 -11.16 0.04
N ILE A 205 -5.56 -11.52 1.11
CA ILE A 205 -5.49 -12.89 1.62
C ILE A 205 -6.00 -12.86 3.05
N SER A 206 -6.98 -13.72 3.36
CA SER A 206 -7.56 -13.84 4.69
C SER A 206 -7.49 -15.28 5.17
N ALA A 207 -6.95 -15.48 6.37
CA ALA A 207 -6.80 -16.78 7.01
C ALA A 207 -7.20 -16.74 8.49
N GLY A 208 -7.28 -17.90 9.15
CA GLY A 208 -7.67 -17.99 10.56
C GLY A 208 -9.08 -17.43 10.81
N GLN A 209 -9.20 -16.44 11.69
CA GLN A 209 -10.43 -15.71 12.01
C GLN A 209 -10.37 -14.24 11.54
N ALA A 210 -9.37 -13.91 10.72
CA ALA A 210 -9.09 -12.54 10.33
C ALA A 210 -10.19 -11.96 9.44
N GLN A 211 -10.28 -10.63 9.44
CA GLN A 211 -11.18 -9.87 8.59
C GLN A 211 -10.36 -8.94 7.69
N ASN A 212 -10.35 -9.23 6.39
CA ASN A 212 -9.63 -8.44 5.41
C ASN A 212 -10.63 -7.69 4.52
N THR A 213 -10.59 -6.37 4.56
CA THR A 213 -11.47 -5.48 3.80
C THR A 213 -10.65 -4.67 2.82
N TYR A 214 -10.92 -4.85 1.52
CA TYR A 214 -10.56 -3.88 0.52
C TYR A 214 -11.60 -2.75 0.52
N ARG A 215 -11.16 -1.50 0.63
CA ARG A 215 -12.00 -0.31 0.47
C ARG A 215 -11.31 0.71 -0.41
N GLY A 216 -11.89 0.95 -1.59
CA GLY A 216 -11.32 1.82 -2.61
C GLY A 216 -12.26 2.94 -3.05
N LEU A 217 -11.72 4.06 -3.48
CA LEU A 217 -12.45 5.16 -4.11
C LEU A 217 -11.87 5.48 -5.48
N VAL A 218 -12.71 5.54 -6.50
CA VAL A 218 -12.41 6.15 -7.80
C VAL A 218 -13.35 7.33 -7.98
N SER A 219 -12.82 8.54 -7.93
CA SER A 219 -13.59 9.78 -8.08
C SER A 219 -13.15 10.53 -9.33
N VAL A 220 -14.10 10.88 -10.19
CA VAL A 220 -13.86 11.62 -11.43
C VAL A 220 -14.54 12.98 -11.40
N HIS A 221 -13.72 14.02 -11.36
CA HIS A 221 -14.17 15.41 -11.33
C HIS A 221 -14.81 15.82 -12.67
N PRO A 222 -15.79 16.76 -12.70
CA PRO A 222 -16.44 17.20 -13.94
C PRO A 222 -15.48 17.69 -15.03
N ARG A 223 -14.30 18.21 -14.66
CA ARG A 223 -13.28 18.69 -15.60
C ARG A 223 -12.37 17.59 -16.17
N ALA A 224 -12.36 16.41 -15.57
CA ALA A 224 -11.49 15.29 -15.95
C ALA A 224 -12.04 14.53 -17.17
N SER A 225 -12.01 15.16 -18.34
CA SER A 225 -12.46 14.52 -19.58
C SER A 225 -11.58 13.34 -19.98
N ASN A 226 -12.16 12.28 -20.52
CA ASN A 226 -11.49 11.05 -20.95
C ASN A 226 -10.71 10.32 -19.84
N ALA A 227 -11.07 10.52 -18.58
CA ALA A 227 -10.49 9.76 -17.47
C ALA A 227 -10.71 8.25 -17.67
N ARG A 228 -9.69 7.44 -17.35
CA ARG A 228 -9.77 5.98 -17.42
C ARG A 228 -9.34 5.35 -16.10
N ASN A 229 -10.10 4.38 -15.63
CA ASN A 229 -9.73 3.55 -14.49
C ASN A 229 -9.96 2.08 -14.82
N TYR A 230 -9.02 1.23 -14.41
CA TYR A 230 -9.19 -0.21 -14.31
C TYR A 230 -8.87 -0.64 -12.88
N THR A 231 -9.82 -1.31 -12.25
CA THR A 231 -9.70 -1.81 -10.87
C THR A 231 -9.94 -3.31 -10.83
N GLN A 232 -9.01 -4.04 -10.24
CA GLN A 232 -9.10 -5.47 -10.00
C GLN A 232 -8.85 -5.77 -8.51
N CYS A 233 -9.86 -6.33 -7.85
CA CYS A 233 -9.84 -6.64 -6.42
C CYS A 233 -10.06 -8.14 -6.23
N ASP A 234 -8.97 -8.88 -6.05
CA ASP A 234 -9.07 -10.32 -5.82
C ASP A 234 -8.86 -10.64 -4.34
N SER A 235 -9.69 -11.53 -3.81
CA SER A 235 -9.63 -12.01 -2.44
C SER A 235 -9.42 -13.53 -2.42
N LEU A 236 -8.51 -14.01 -1.57
CA LEU A 236 -8.26 -15.42 -1.32
C LEU A 236 -8.57 -15.75 0.14
N LEU A 237 -9.52 -16.64 0.38
CA LEU A 237 -9.82 -17.15 1.72
C LEU A 237 -9.14 -18.50 1.94
N ILE A 238 -8.50 -18.62 3.11
CA ILE A 238 -7.87 -19.85 3.59
C ILE A 238 -8.61 -20.28 4.85
N GLY A 239 -9.28 -21.44 4.77
CA GLY A 239 -10.15 -21.95 5.83
C GLY A 239 -11.60 -21.44 5.76
N GLY A 240 -12.37 -21.74 6.81
CA GLY A 240 -13.83 -21.47 6.87
C GLY A 240 -14.27 -20.39 7.84
N LYS A 241 -13.36 -19.79 8.63
CA LYS A 241 -13.68 -18.86 9.72
C LYS A 241 -13.26 -17.40 9.46
N CYS A 242 -12.49 -17.15 8.41
CA CYS A 242 -12.03 -15.82 8.02
C CYS A 242 -13.04 -15.13 7.10
N GLY A 243 -12.92 -13.81 6.96
CA GLY A 243 -13.77 -12.99 6.09
C GLY A 243 -12.95 -12.11 5.16
N ALA A 244 -13.34 -12.06 3.88
CA ALA A 244 -12.80 -11.14 2.90
C ALA A 244 -13.92 -10.27 2.34
N HIS A 245 -13.77 -8.95 2.44
CA HIS A 245 -14.78 -7.95 2.10
C HIS A 245 -14.24 -7.02 1.02
N THR A 246 -15.07 -6.65 0.05
CA THR A 246 -14.70 -5.69 -1.00
C THR A 246 -15.75 -4.59 -1.03
N VAL A 247 -15.35 -3.36 -0.73
CA VAL A 247 -16.23 -2.19 -0.63
C VAL A 247 -15.74 -1.07 -1.56
N PRO A 248 -16.10 -1.11 -2.85
CA PRO A 248 -15.69 -0.11 -3.81
C PRO A 248 -16.62 1.10 -3.80
N TYR A 249 -16.05 2.29 -3.98
CA TYR A 249 -16.76 3.54 -4.20
C TYR A 249 -16.37 4.10 -5.56
N ILE A 250 -17.37 4.36 -6.40
CA ILE A 250 -17.18 4.96 -7.72
C ILE A 250 -18.06 6.21 -7.81
N GLU A 251 -17.42 7.35 -7.99
CA GLU A 251 -18.09 8.64 -8.13
C GLU A 251 -17.67 9.27 -9.46
N SER A 252 -18.51 9.15 -10.49
CA SER A 252 -18.23 9.75 -11.80
C SER A 252 -19.13 10.94 -12.07
N ARG A 253 -18.54 12.14 -12.18
CA ARG A 253 -19.24 13.37 -12.58
C ARG A 253 -18.86 13.84 -13.98
N ASN A 254 -18.30 12.96 -14.81
CA ASN A 254 -17.89 13.27 -16.18
C ASN A 254 -18.38 12.19 -17.16
N LYS A 255 -19.08 12.62 -18.23
CA LYS A 255 -19.71 11.73 -19.21
C LYS A 255 -18.73 10.96 -20.10
N SER A 256 -17.49 11.42 -20.21
CA SER A 256 -16.45 10.80 -21.05
C SER A 256 -15.55 9.82 -20.29
N ALA A 257 -15.77 9.66 -18.99
CA ALA A 257 -14.99 8.75 -18.16
C ALA A 257 -15.30 7.28 -18.49
N ARG A 258 -14.28 6.43 -18.44
CA ARG A 258 -14.41 4.96 -18.56
C ARG A 258 -13.84 4.33 -17.30
N ILE A 259 -14.69 3.63 -16.55
CA ILE A 259 -14.32 3.02 -15.26
C ILE A 259 -14.73 1.57 -15.32
N GLU A 260 -13.76 0.68 -15.13
CA GLU A 260 -13.94 -0.77 -15.09
C GLU A 260 -13.53 -1.26 -13.70
N HIS A 261 -14.39 -2.05 -13.06
CA HIS A 261 -14.14 -2.63 -11.75
C HIS A 261 -14.52 -4.11 -11.75
N GLU A 262 -13.56 -4.94 -11.39
CA GLU A 262 -13.70 -6.38 -11.27
C GLU A 262 -13.31 -6.79 -9.85
N ALA A 263 -14.09 -7.70 -9.26
CA ALA A 263 -13.77 -8.28 -7.97
C ALA A 263 -14.02 -9.79 -7.98
N THR A 264 -13.01 -10.56 -7.58
CA THR A 264 -13.08 -12.02 -7.59
C THR A 264 -12.76 -12.57 -6.21
N THR A 265 -13.59 -13.48 -5.71
CA THR A 265 -13.31 -14.20 -4.47
C THR A 265 -12.97 -15.65 -4.80
N SER A 266 -11.81 -16.09 -4.32
CA SER A 266 -11.29 -17.44 -4.49
C SER A 266 -11.09 -18.11 -3.13
N LYS A 267 -11.15 -19.44 -3.13
CA LYS A 267 -10.69 -20.28 -2.02
C LYS A 267 -9.63 -21.22 -2.56
N ILE A 268 -8.70 -21.63 -1.72
CA ILE A 268 -7.80 -22.72 -2.09
C ILE A 268 -8.64 -23.99 -2.18
N ALA A 269 -8.74 -24.58 -3.38
CA ALA A 269 -9.52 -25.77 -3.60
C ALA A 269 -8.82 -26.99 -2.99
N GLU A 270 -9.58 -27.88 -2.35
CA GLU A 270 -9.04 -29.13 -1.77
C GLU A 270 -8.34 -29.98 -2.85
N ASP A 271 -8.89 -30.04 -4.06
CA ASP A 271 -8.29 -30.75 -5.19
C ASP A 271 -6.94 -30.16 -5.61
N GLN A 272 -6.75 -28.83 -5.52
CA GLN A 272 -5.47 -28.18 -5.82
C GLN A 272 -4.42 -28.53 -4.78
N LEU A 273 -4.79 -28.53 -3.50
CA LEU A 273 -3.92 -28.95 -2.41
C LEU A 273 -3.57 -30.44 -2.55
N PHE A 274 -4.58 -31.28 -2.75
CA PHE A 274 -4.40 -32.72 -2.93
C PHE A 274 -3.47 -33.02 -4.11
N TYR A 275 -3.61 -32.31 -5.23
CA TYR A 275 -2.72 -32.45 -6.37
C TYR A 275 -1.26 -32.13 -6.02
N CYS A 276 -0.99 -31.04 -5.29
CA CYS A 276 0.36 -30.72 -4.84
C CYS A 276 0.91 -31.79 -3.88
N LEU A 277 0.11 -32.21 -2.90
CA LEU A 277 0.49 -33.26 -1.94
C LEU A 277 0.83 -34.58 -2.65
N GLN A 278 0.04 -34.98 -3.66
CA GLN A 278 0.30 -36.18 -4.45
C GLN A 278 1.62 -36.11 -5.24
N ARG A 279 2.15 -34.91 -5.50
CA ARG A 279 3.47 -34.69 -6.11
C ARG A 279 4.60 -34.64 -5.08
N GLY A 280 4.32 -34.92 -3.81
CA GLY A 280 5.30 -34.90 -2.73
C GLY A 280 5.63 -33.50 -2.20
N ILE A 281 4.85 -32.49 -2.59
CA ILE A 281 5.00 -31.12 -2.07
C ILE A 281 4.28 -31.05 -0.72
N PRO A 282 4.94 -30.70 0.39
CA PRO A 282 4.29 -30.55 1.69
C PRO A 282 3.15 -29.52 1.66
N GLN A 283 2.17 -29.68 2.56
CA GLN A 283 0.97 -28.83 2.58
C GLN A 283 1.30 -27.33 2.66
N GLU A 284 2.24 -26.94 3.51
CA GLU A 284 2.66 -25.55 3.70
C GLU A 284 3.31 -24.99 2.43
N GLU A 285 4.19 -25.77 1.80
CA GLU A 285 4.83 -25.39 0.53
C GLU A 285 3.81 -25.29 -0.62
N ALA A 286 2.80 -26.17 -0.64
CA ALA A 286 1.72 -26.12 -1.63
C ALA A 286 0.88 -24.84 -1.49
N VAL A 287 0.54 -24.46 -0.26
CA VAL A 287 -0.20 -23.22 0.03
C VAL A 287 0.64 -22.01 -0.38
N ALA A 288 1.90 -21.96 0.03
CA ALA A 288 2.81 -20.88 -0.36
C ALA A 288 2.95 -20.77 -1.89
N LEU A 289 3.01 -21.89 -2.62
CA LEU A 289 3.07 -21.91 -4.09
C LEU A 289 1.81 -21.28 -4.71
N ILE A 290 0.62 -21.71 -4.26
CA ILE A 290 -0.67 -21.22 -4.79
C ILE A 290 -0.81 -19.71 -4.50
N VAL A 291 -0.51 -19.30 -3.27
CA VAL A 291 -0.62 -17.90 -2.85
C VAL A 291 0.39 -17.01 -3.60
N ASN A 292 1.63 -17.46 -3.78
CA ASN A 292 2.60 -16.72 -4.59
C ASN A 292 2.15 -16.58 -6.04
N GLY A 293 1.52 -17.61 -6.61
CA GLY A 293 0.87 -17.56 -7.92
C GLY A 293 -0.23 -16.49 -8.00
N PHE A 294 -1.09 -16.44 -6.97
CA PHE A 294 -2.15 -15.44 -6.82
C PHE A 294 -1.60 -14.00 -6.73
N CYS A 295 -0.49 -13.81 -6.03
CA CYS A 295 0.16 -12.53 -5.80
C CYS A 295 1.10 -12.07 -6.93
N ARG A 296 1.35 -12.91 -7.95
CA ARG A 296 2.39 -12.71 -8.97
C ARG A 296 2.39 -11.32 -9.61
N GLU A 297 1.22 -10.81 -9.99
CA GLU A 297 1.11 -9.54 -10.72
C GLU A 297 1.59 -8.35 -9.88
N VAL A 298 1.38 -8.38 -8.55
CA VAL A 298 1.86 -7.35 -7.64
C VAL A 298 3.35 -7.53 -7.34
N LEU A 299 3.80 -8.77 -7.13
CA LEU A 299 5.22 -9.07 -6.86
C LEU A 299 6.13 -8.63 -8.01
N GLN A 300 5.65 -8.69 -9.26
CA GLN A 300 6.38 -8.22 -10.44
C GLN A 300 6.56 -6.69 -10.50
N GLN A 301 5.84 -5.92 -9.68
CA GLN A 301 5.98 -4.47 -9.57
C GLN A 301 6.99 -4.05 -8.50
N LEU A 302 7.47 -4.99 -7.68
CA LEU A 302 8.55 -4.75 -6.74
C LEU A 302 9.92 -4.92 -7.41
N PRO A 303 10.94 -4.21 -6.95
CA PRO A 303 12.32 -4.49 -7.35
C PRO A 303 12.71 -5.91 -6.94
N MET A 304 13.58 -6.57 -7.73
CA MET A 304 13.83 -8.00 -7.63
C MET A 304 14.24 -8.46 -6.23
N GLU A 305 15.15 -7.72 -5.57
CA GLU A 305 15.62 -8.05 -4.23
C GLU A 305 14.46 -8.11 -3.22
N PHE A 306 13.53 -7.16 -3.31
CA PHE A 306 12.36 -7.07 -2.43
C PHE A 306 11.23 -8.00 -2.83
N ALA A 307 11.10 -8.35 -4.10
CA ALA A 307 10.15 -9.36 -4.55
C ALA A 307 10.48 -10.72 -3.92
N VAL A 308 11.77 -11.09 -3.80
CA VAL A 308 12.20 -12.33 -3.12
C VAL A 308 11.89 -12.27 -1.63
N GLU A 309 12.16 -11.14 -0.97
CA GLU A 309 11.86 -10.96 0.45
C GLU A 309 10.35 -11.03 0.71
N ALA A 310 9.55 -10.35 -0.10
CA ALA A 310 8.09 -10.39 -0.03
C ALA A 310 7.53 -11.81 -0.20
N GLN A 311 8.06 -12.60 -1.16
CA GLN A 311 7.65 -14.00 -1.34
C GLN A 311 7.90 -14.86 -0.11
N LYS A 312 9.05 -14.67 0.55
CA LYS A 312 9.36 -15.37 1.81
C LYS A 312 8.44 -14.92 2.94
N LEU A 313 8.17 -13.62 3.06
CA LEU A 313 7.26 -13.07 4.06
C LEU A 313 5.82 -13.58 3.90
N VAL A 314 5.34 -13.70 2.65
CA VAL A 314 4.02 -14.28 2.33
C VAL A 314 3.95 -15.72 2.84
N GLY A 315 4.99 -16.52 2.61
CA GLY A 315 5.04 -17.91 3.08
C GLY A 315 5.01 -18.01 4.61
N ILE A 316 5.88 -17.27 5.31
CA ILE A 316 5.97 -17.29 6.78
C ILE A 316 4.67 -16.81 7.43
N SER A 317 4.02 -15.79 6.87
CA SER A 317 2.77 -15.25 7.43
C SER A 317 1.60 -16.24 7.38
N LEU A 318 1.72 -17.29 6.58
CA LEU A 318 0.69 -18.29 6.33
C LEU A 318 1.02 -19.68 6.92
N GLU A 319 2.20 -19.82 7.55
CA GLU A 319 2.56 -21.01 8.31
C GLU A 319 1.53 -21.25 9.43
N GLY A 320 1.12 -22.51 9.64
CA GLY A 320 0.09 -22.87 10.62
C GLY A 320 -1.33 -22.32 10.36
N SER A 321 -1.58 -21.66 9.23
CA SER A 321 -2.88 -21.03 8.92
C SER A 321 -3.88 -21.97 8.26
N VAL A 322 -3.43 -23.18 7.94
CA VAL A 322 -4.20 -24.23 7.27
C VAL A 322 -4.46 -25.33 8.31
N GLY A 323 -5.49 -25.11 9.12
CA GLY A 323 -5.93 -25.97 10.23
C GLY A 323 -7.17 -25.40 10.92
#